data_AF-A0A0R3TY40-F1
#
_entry.id   AF-A0A0R3TY40-F1
#
_cell.length_a   1.000
_cell.length_b   1.000
_cell.length_c   1.000
_cell.angle_alpha   90.00
_cell.angle_beta   90.00
_cell.angle_gamma   90.00
#
_symmetry.space_group_name_H-M   'P 1'
#
loop_
_entity.id
_entity.type
_entity.pdbx_description
1 polymer ?
#
loop_
_entity_poly.entity_id
_entity_poly.type
_entity_poly.pdbx_seq_one_letter_code
_entity_poly.pdbx_strand_id
1 'polypeptide(L)'
;LPLVACNYTTRLEEIKSHIANGSPLIDGEECVVFNSNLTPFWEFFSNQLSAEILPKVSNLEMSLRHTPPVLCNEKYTILCHVLNTEDRDITDLTISAMLAGGGTNDPTLEVAATPLDAPQRLGSVAVGQMASRNLNPTSSSGEDLFSQVLIASTISQGADLVCPISVHCPKFAGDRSLRVDAHYDMLAHLPSPGVNVFSWRSNGSICLVYSGNNTEAPSSLTLTRCVQSKRVQLSVIPPFEVASRILSLKHEAITTVVTGKPFILEVSLTNCSPWPINVENSHFNFVCLY
;
A
#
# COMPACT_ATOMS: atom_id res chain seq x y z
N LEU A 1 7.36 -29.24 -10.96
CA LEU A 1 7.51 -30.57 -10.31
C LEU A 1 6.15 -30.99 -9.78
N PRO A 2 5.71 -32.25 -9.95
CA PRO A 2 4.38 -32.65 -9.49
C PRO A 2 4.38 -32.70 -7.96
N LEU A 3 3.35 -32.11 -7.35
CA LEU A 3 3.11 -32.18 -5.90
C LEU A 3 2.71 -33.61 -5.55
N VAL A 4 3.62 -34.35 -4.91
CA VAL A 4 3.31 -35.64 -4.31
C VAL A 4 2.68 -35.35 -2.95
N ALA A 5 1.39 -35.64 -2.81
CA ALA A 5 0.68 -35.47 -1.54
C ALA A 5 1.29 -36.41 -0.49
N CYS A 6 1.93 -35.83 0.52
CA CYS A 6 2.50 -36.59 1.63
C CYS A 6 1.36 -36.95 2.60
N ASN A 7 0.83 -38.17 2.50
CA ASN A 7 -0.25 -38.63 3.37
C ASN A 7 0.29 -39.10 4.72
N TYR A 8 0.80 -38.13 5.49
CA TYR A 8 1.44 -38.31 6.80
C TYR A 8 0.53 -39.06 7.79
N THR A 9 -0.77 -38.78 7.74
CA THR A 9 -1.80 -39.39 8.60
C THR A 9 -1.87 -40.91 8.45
N THR A 10 -1.81 -41.45 7.24
CA THR A 10 -1.89 -42.90 7.02
C THR A 10 -0.64 -43.62 7.54
N ARG A 11 0.53 -42.99 7.44
CA ARG A 11 1.80 -43.57 7.92
C ARG A 11 1.99 -43.47 9.42
N LEU A 12 1.40 -42.45 10.07
CA LEU A 12 1.42 -42.32 11.52
C LEU A 12 0.63 -43.47 12.20
N GLU A 13 -0.47 -43.89 11.58
CA GLU A 13 -1.28 -45.02 12.07
C GLU A 13 -0.57 -46.38 11.88
N GLU A 14 0.22 -46.56 10.82
CA GLU A 14 1.10 -47.74 10.67
C GLU A 14 2.12 -47.84 11.80
N ILE A 15 2.79 -46.73 12.14
CA ILE A 15 3.79 -46.67 13.21
C ILE A 15 3.14 -46.94 14.58
N LYS A 16 1.98 -46.34 14.86
CA LYS A 16 1.24 -46.60 16.10
C LYS A 16 0.83 -48.07 16.23
N SER A 17 0.42 -48.71 15.13
CA SER A 17 0.06 -50.14 15.12
C SER A 17 1.25 -51.05 15.47
N HIS A 18 2.45 -50.70 14.99
CA HIS A 18 3.67 -51.46 15.25
C HIS A 18 4.19 -51.28 16.67
N ILE A 19 4.02 -50.09 17.25
CA ILE A 19 4.31 -49.83 18.66
C ILE A 19 3.32 -50.56 19.58
N ALA A 20 2.03 -50.61 19.20
CA ALA A 20 0.99 -51.29 19.97
C ALA A 20 1.12 -52.82 19.95
N ASN A 21 1.72 -53.40 18.90
CA ASN A 21 1.92 -54.85 18.75
C ASN A 21 3.25 -55.35 19.35
N GLY A 22 4.10 -54.46 19.88
CA GLY A 22 5.32 -54.84 20.61
C GLY A 22 4.96 -55.46 21.96
N SER A 23 5.21 -56.76 22.11
CA SER A 23 5.03 -57.47 23.39
C SER A 23 6.05 -56.98 24.44
N PRO A 24 5.72 -56.95 25.75
CA PRO A 24 6.65 -56.51 26.77
C PRO A 24 7.69 -57.62 27.01
N LEU A 25 8.94 -57.36 26.62
CA LEU A 25 10.05 -58.26 26.91
C LEU A 25 10.67 -57.92 28.27
N ILE A 26 10.66 -58.93 29.13
CA ILE A 26 11.37 -59.03 30.39
C ILE A 26 12.82 -59.45 30.06
N ASP A 27 13.77 -58.77 30.68
CA ASP A 27 15.22 -58.97 30.68
C ASP A 27 16.00 -58.74 29.38
N GLY A 28 16.92 -57.76 29.46
CA GLY A 28 18.19 -57.74 28.74
C GLY A 28 18.17 -57.33 27.27
N GLU A 29 18.39 -56.04 27.02
CA GLU A 29 18.96 -55.44 25.80
C GLU A 29 18.74 -56.17 24.45
N GLU A 30 17.63 -55.84 23.76
CA GLU A 30 17.68 -55.66 22.31
C GLU A 30 17.03 -54.32 21.94
N CYS A 31 17.85 -53.37 21.50
CA CYS A 31 17.39 -52.10 20.96
C CYS A 31 16.72 -52.39 19.61
N VAL A 32 15.40 -52.26 19.53
CA VAL A 32 14.68 -52.33 18.25
C VAL A 32 15.10 -51.13 17.41
N VAL A 33 16.09 -51.33 16.55
CA VAL A 33 16.54 -50.30 15.60
C VAL A 33 15.49 -50.19 14.50
N PHE A 34 14.66 -49.15 14.58
CA PHE A 34 13.77 -48.76 13.50
C PHE A 34 14.62 -48.28 12.32
N ASN A 35 14.86 -49.16 11.34
CA ASN A 35 15.36 -48.76 10.02
C ASN A 35 14.25 -48.11 9.21
N SER A 36 13.74 -46.98 9.69
CA SER A 36 12.97 -46.09 8.84
C SER A 36 13.96 -45.25 8.03
N ASN A 37 13.99 -45.41 6.71
CA ASN A 37 14.59 -44.45 5.76
C ASN A 37 13.82 -43.10 5.74
N LEU A 38 13.25 -42.71 6.88
CA LEU A 38 12.52 -41.49 7.12
C LEU A 38 13.45 -40.55 7.90
N THR A 39 14.61 -40.22 7.33
CA THR A 39 15.18 -38.91 7.64
C THR A 39 14.22 -37.90 7.02
N PRO A 40 13.46 -37.11 7.80
CA PRO A 40 12.70 -36.02 7.22
C PRO A 40 13.71 -35.16 6.45
N PHE A 41 13.42 -34.94 5.17
CA PHE A 41 14.18 -34.00 4.36
C PHE A 41 13.87 -32.60 4.91
N TRP A 42 14.61 -32.19 5.95
CA TRP A 42 14.53 -30.88 6.59
C TRP A 42 14.67 -29.73 5.58
N GLU A 43 15.28 -30.03 4.43
CA GLU A 43 15.45 -29.17 3.26
C GLU A 43 14.11 -28.69 2.66
N PHE A 44 12.99 -29.37 2.95
CA PHE A 44 11.64 -28.95 2.55
C PHE A 44 10.85 -28.26 3.66
N PHE A 45 11.37 -28.23 4.89
CA PHE A 45 10.80 -27.43 5.97
C PHE A 45 11.40 -26.03 5.90
N SER A 46 10.79 -25.14 5.12
CA SER A 46 11.10 -23.72 5.24
C SER A 46 10.56 -23.22 6.58
N ASN A 47 11.46 -22.88 7.49
CA ASN A 47 11.11 -22.27 8.76
C ASN A 47 10.64 -20.82 8.48
N GLN A 48 9.33 -20.62 8.29
CA GLN A 48 8.73 -19.28 8.13
C GLN A 48 8.48 -18.62 9.50
N LEU A 49 9.50 -18.56 10.36
CA LEU A 49 9.42 -17.72 11.55
C LEU A 49 9.71 -16.27 11.14
N SER A 50 8.67 -15.44 11.16
CA SER A 50 8.82 -13.99 11.07
C SER A 50 8.58 -13.37 12.46
N ALA A 51 9.35 -12.34 12.77
CA ALA A 51 9.13 -11.48 13.93
C ALA A 51 9.15 -10.04 13.43
N GLU A 52 8.09 -9.29 13.70
CA GLU A 52 7.94 -7.90 13.27
C GLU A 52 8.08 -6.96 14.48
N ILE A 53 8.89 -5.93 14.34
CA ILE A 53 9.03 -4.88 15.35
C ILE A 53 8.11 -3.73 14.95
N LEU A 54 7.03 -3.54 15.70
CA LEU A 54 6.10 -2.45 15.45
C LEU A 54 6.64 -1.13 16.04
N PRO A 55 6.60 -0.02 15.29
CA PRO A 55 6.91 1.30 15.80
C PRO A 55 6.01 1.68 16.98
N LYS A 56 6.46 2.65 17.79
CA LYS A 56 5.59 3.28 18.79
C LYS A 56 4.38 3.90 18.08
N VAL A 57 3.21 3.77 18.69
CA VAL A 57 1.98 4.42 18.22
C VAL A 57 2.22 5.94 18.19
N SER A 58 2.00 6.52 17.01
CA SER A 58 2.11 7.97 16.81
C SER A 58 0.92 8.69 17.43
N ASN A 59 1.18 9.78 18.14
CA ASN A 59 0.13 10.72 18.54
C ASN A 59 -0.04 11.86 17.55
N LEU A 60 0.70 11.91 16.42
CA LEU A 60 0.55 12.99 15.45
C LEU A 60 -0.84 13.01 14.84
N GLU A 61 -1.42 14.20 14.79
CA GLU A 61 -2.61 14.44 13.99
C GLU A 61 -2.18 14.66 12.53
N MET A 62 -2.78 13.89 11.63
CA MET A 62 -2.50 13.93 10.20
C MET A 62 -3.80 13.91 9.41
N SER A 63 -3.96 14.86 8.50
CA SER A 63 -5.12 14.97 7.61
C SER A 63 -4.70 15.18 6.15
N LEU A 64 -5.46 14.58 5.23
CA LEU A 64 -5.26 14.74 3.79
C LEU A 64 -6.43 15.55 3.24
N ARG A 65 -6.17 16.78 2.81
CA ARG A 65 -7.17 17.69 2.26
C ARG A 65 -7.07 17.74 0.74
N HIS A 66 -8.18 17.50 0.06
CA HIS A 66 -8.24 17.44 -1.40
C HIS A 66 -9.67 17.71 -1.90
N THR A 67 -9.83 18.13 -3.15
CA THR A 67 -11.13 18.41 -3.78
C THR A 67 -11.41 17.45 -4.94
N PRO A 68 -12.12 16.32 -4.70
CA PRO A 68 -12.48 15.37 -5.75
C PRO A 68 -13.30 16.02 -6.88
N PRO A 69 -13.35 15.41 -8.08
CA PRO A 69 -12.71 14.15 -8.46
C PRO A 69 -11.27 14.33 -8.99
N VAL A 70 -10.50 13.24 -9.06
CA VAL A 70 -9.20 13.24 -9.72
C VAL A 70 -9.42 13.06 -11.21
N LEU A 71 -8.86 13.93 -12.05
CA LEU A 71 -9.05 13.84 -13.50
C LEU A 71 -7.89 13.13 -14.18
N CYS A 72 -8.21 12.25 -15.14
CA CYS A 72 -7.20 11.61 -15.98
C CYS A 72 -6.40 12.68 -16.73
N ASN A 73 -5.10 12.44 -16.88
CA ASN A 73 -4.12 13.32 -17.53
C ASN A 73 -3.91 14.69 -16.89
N GLU A 74 -4.54 14.96 -15.75
CA GLU A 74 -4.31 16.19 -15.01
C GLU A 74 -3.43 15.93 -13.79
N LYS A 75 -2.83 17.01 -13.30
CA LYS A 75 -2.07 16.99 -12.06
C LYS A 75 -2.99 17.38 -10.93
N TYR A 76 -3.12 16.50 -9.95
CA TYR A 76 -3.99 16.65 -8.81
C TYR A 76 -3.17 16.90 -7.55
N THR A 77 -3.49 17.94 -6.80
CA THR A 77 -2.74 18.31 -5.58
C THR A 77 -3.54 17.96 -4.33
N ILE A 78 -2.90 17.24 -3.42
CA ILE A 78 -3.42 16.87 -2.10
C ILE A 78 -2.54 17.57 -1.06
N LEU A 79 -3.16 18.20 -0.07
CA LEU A 79 -2.46 18.86 1.02
C LEU A 79 -2.42 17.93 2.22
N CYS A 80 -1.23 17.45 2.56
CA CYS A 80 -0.98 16.70 3.79
C CYS A 80 -0.69 17.69 4.92
N HIS A 81 -1.64 17.82 5.84
CA HIS A 81 -1.49 18.64 7.05
C HIS A 81 -1.09 17.73 8.21
N VAL A 82 -0.02 18.11 8.90
CA VAL A 82 0.54 17.41 10.05
C VAL A 82 0.60 18.39 11.21
N LEU A 83 0.04 18.01 12.35
CA LEU A 83 0.09 18.77 13.59
C LEU A 83 0.83 17.93 14.64
N ASN A 84 1.84 18.52 15.27
CA ASN A 84 2.57 17.86 16.34
C ASN A 84 1.78 17.88 17.65
N THR A 85 1.01 16.83 17.87
CA THR A 85 0.24 16.56 19.11
C THR A 85 0.96 15.62 20.08
N GLU A 86 2.24 15.33 19.84
CA GLU A 86 3.07 14.64 20.83
C GLU A 86 3.32 15.53 22.06
N ASP A 87 3.84 14.95 23.14
CA ASP A 87 4.19 15.69 24.36
C ASP A 87 5.53 16.43 24.26
N ARG A 88 6.25 16.32 23.13
CA ARG A 88 7.57 16.92 22.88
C ARG A 88 7.77 17.25 21.40
N ASP A 89 8.88 17.92 21.14
CA ASP A 89 9.37 18.18 19.79
C ASP A 89 9.71 16.86 19.07
N ILE A 90 9.36 16.80 17.78
CA ILE A 90 9.72 15.68 16.89
C ILE A 90 10.87 16.10 15.99
N THR A 91 11.66 15.12 15.55
CA THR A 91 12.78 15.33 14.62
C THR A 91 12.66 14.45 13.38
N ASP A 92 13.34 14.86 12.32
CA ASP A 92 13.49 14.10 11.07
C ASP A 92 12.16 13.67 10.42
N LEU A 93 11.16 14.57 10.47
CA LEU A 93 9.86 14.31 9.85
C LEU A 93 10.02 14.11 8.35
N THR A 94 9.73 12.90 7.92
CA THR A 94 9.79 12.43 6.54
C THR A 94 8.40 11.98 6.10
N ILE A 95 7.89 12.57 5.01
CA ILE A 95 6.61 12.19 4.43
C ILE A 95 6.87 11.29 3.23
N SER A 96 6.24 10.11 3.21
CA SER A 96 6.19 9.24 2.05
C SER A 96 4.76 9.08 1.56
N ALA A 97 4.57 9.03 0.24
CA ALA A 97 3.29 8.81 -0.41
C ALA A 97 3.41 7.63 -1.38
N MET A 98 2.39 6.79 -1.40
CA MET A 98 2.32 5.58 -2.21
C MET A 98 0.95 5.48 -2.90
N LEU A 99 0.95 5.40 -4.23
CA LEU A 99 -0.24 5.27 -5.04
C LEU A 99 -0.43 3.80 -5.45
N ALA A 100 -1.56 3.21 -5.07
CA ALA A 100 -1.94 1.84 -5.41
C ALA A 100 -3.26 1.80 -6.19
N GLY A 101 -3.43 0.72 -6.95
CA GLY A 101 -4.64 0.45 -7.75
C GLY A 101 -5.69 -0.14 -6.84
N GLY A 102 -6.97 0.12 -7.13
CA GLY A 102 -8.09 -0.41 -6.37
C GLY A 102 -8.11 -1.94 -6.34
N GLY A 103 -7.47 -2.52 -5.33
CA GLY A 103 -7.62 -3.89 -4.84
C GLY A 103 -8.01 -3.81 -3.37
N THR A 104 -8.88 -4.72 -2.93
CA THR A 104 -9.45 -4.76 -1.59
C THR A 104 -8.44 -4.55 -0.47
N ASN A 105 -8.86 -3.78 0.54
CA ASN A 105 -8.10 -3.39 1.73
C ASN A 105 -7.46 -4.57 2.47
N ASP A 106 -6.26 -4.98 2.07
CA ASP A 106 -5.40 -5.82 2.89
C ASP A 106 -4.20 -5.00 3.39
N PRO A 107 -4.02 -4.85 4.71
CA PRO A 107 -2.83 -4.20 5.28
C PRO A 107 -1.53 -5.02 5.10
N THR A 108 -1.59 -6.25 4.56
CA THR A 108 -0.42 -7.16 4.48
C THR A 108 0.05 -7.57 3.08
N LEU A 109 -0.48 -7.01 1.99
CA LEU A 109 0.02 -7.34 0.66
C LEU A 109 1.30 -6.58 0.30
N GLU A 110 2.42 -7.11 0.80
CA GLU A 110 3.69 -7.03 0.08
C GLU A 110 3.54 -7.66 -1.31
N VAL A 111 4.16 -6.98 -2.28
CA VAL A 111 4.53 -7.38 -3.64
C VAL A 111 4.26 -8.86 -3.97
N ALA A 112 3.07 -9.15 -4.49
CA ALA A 112 2.81 -10.38 -5.22
C ALA A 112 2.04 -10.05 -6.51
N ALA A 113 2.74 -9.50 -7.50
CA ALA A 113 2.23 -9.44 -8.86
C ALA A 113 2.39 -10.82 -9.50
N THR A 114 1.29 -11.55 -9.68
CA THR A 114 1.24 -12.72 -10.57
C THR A 114 1.37 -12.27 -12.03
N PRO A 115 2.06 -13.03 -12.91
CA PRO A 115 2.58 -12.54 -14.19
C PRO A 115 1.56 -12.51 -15.34
N LEU A 116 0.26 -12.34 -15.09
CA LEU A 116 -0.78 -12.43 -16.12
C LEU A 116 -1.68 -11.20 -16.30
N ASP A 117 -1.52 -10.15 -15.48
CA ASP A 117 -2.06 -8.82 -15.80
C ASP A 117 -0.88 -7.87 -16.03
N ALA A 118 -0.75 -7.35 -17.25
CA ALA A 118 0.18 -6.26 -17.53
C ALA A 118 -0.07 -5.12 -16.52
N PRO A 119 0.96 -4.41 -16.01
CA PRO A 119 0.77 -3.34 -15.05
C PRO A 119 -0.14 -2.28 -15.68
N GLN A 120 -1.39 -2.23 -15.22
CA GLN A 120 -2.31 -1.18 -15.59
C GLN A 120 -1.70 0.12 -15.09
N ARG A 121 -1.35 1.03 -16.00
CA ARG A 121 -0.66 2.29 -15.68
C ARG A 121 -1.38 3.04 -14.57
N LEU A 122 -0.83 2.98 -13.36
CA LEU A 122 -1.52 3.42 -12.14
C LEU A 122 -1.46 4.93 -11.96
N GLY A 123 -0.32 5.52 -12.34
CA GLY A 123 -0.01 6.93 -12.20
C GLY A 123 1.36 7.18 -11.60
N SER A 124 1.56 8.40 -11.11
CA SER A 124 2.76 8.78 -10.35
C SER A 124 2.38 9.68 -9.17
N VAL A 125 3.24 9.68 -8.15
CA VAL A 125 3.10 10.53 -6.96
C VAL A 125 4.42 11.25 -6.66
N ALA A 126 4.33 12.50 -6.21
CA ALA A 126 5.48 13.30 -5.81
C ALA A 126 5.16 14.12 -4.54
N VAL A 127 6.06 14.09 -3.56
CA VAL A 127 5.90 14.78 -2.27
C VAL A 127 6.81 16.02 -2.16
N GLY A 128 6.33 17.11 -1.57
CA GLY A 128 7.13 18.30 -1.26
C GLY A 128 7.48 19.14 -2.50
N GLN A 129 8.61 19.88 -2.50
CA GLN A 129 8.98 20.75 -3.64
C GLN A 129 9.25 19.98 -4.95
N MET A 130 9.51 18.66 -4.87
CA MET A 130 9.54 17.77 -6.04
C MET A 130 8.19 17.74 -6.78
N ALA A 131 7.09 18.01 -6.07
CA ALA A 131 5.76 18.13 -6.63
C ALA A 131 5.65 19.30 -7.63
N SER A 132 6.49 20.34 -7.56
CA SER A 132 6.42 21.51 -8.46
C SER A 132 7.31 21.41 -9.71
N ARG A 133 8.18 20.39 -9.83
CA ARG A 133 8.93 20.18 -11.07
C ARG A 133 8.00 19.65 -12.14
N ASN A 134 7.88 20.38 -13.25
CA ASN A 134 7.26 19.89 -14.47
C ASN A 134 7.95 18.57 -14.85
N LEU A 135 7.24 17.46 -14.69
CA LEU A 135 7.59 16.21 -15.35
C LEU A 135 7.42 16.46 -16.84
N ASN A 136 8.48 16.91 -17.52
CA ASN A 136 8.51 16.91 -18.97
C ASN A 136 8.24 15.46 -19.43
N PRO A 137 7.24 15.19 -20.27
CA PRO A 137 6.85 13.82 -20.64
C PRO A 137 7.86 13.14 -21.59
N THR A 138 9.08 13.66 -21.73
CA THR A 138 10.04 13.23 -22.76
C THR A 138 11.28 12.49 -22.25
N SER A 139 11.35 12.09 -20.98
CA SER A 139 12.46 11.23 -20.54
C SER A 139 12.11 10.30 -19.38
N SER A 140 12.44 9.02 -19.59
CA SER A 140 12.55 7.90 -18.63
C SER A 140 11.28 7.43 -17.90
N SER A 141 10.64 6.40 -18.47
CA SER A 141 10.45 5.05 -17.88
C SER A 141 10.30 4.82 -16.36
N GLY A 142 9.88 5.78 -15.55
CA GLY A 142 9.67 5.59 -14.11
C GLY A 142 8.23 5.88 -13.70
N GLU A 143 7.44 4.83 -13.44
CA GLU A 143 6.23 4.97 -12.62
C GLU A 143 6.67 5.12 -11.17
N ASP A 144 6.85 6.36 -10.71
CA ASP A 144 7.11 6.61 -9.29
C ASP A 144 5.79 6.50 -8.52
N LEU A 145 5.37 5.26 -8.27
CA LEU A 145 4.23 4.92 -7.41
C LEU A 145 4.52 5.20 -5.94
N PHE A 146 5.77 5.52 -5.61
CA PHE A 146 6.25 5.87 -4.30
C PHE A 146 7.13 7.11 -4.38
N SER A 147 6.92 8.06 -3.47
CA SER A 147 7.77 9.24 -3.31
C SER A 147 7.93 9.55 -1.83
N GLN A 148 9.13 9.93 -1.43
CA GLN A 148 9.46 10.26 -0.04
C GLN A 148 10.38 11.49 0.01
N VAL A 149 10.20 12.32 1.03
CA VAL A 149 11.02 13.52 1.24
C VAL A 149 11.10 13.87 2.72
N LEU A 150 12.27 14.33 3.15
CA LEU A 150 12.46 14.98 4.45
C LEU A 150 11.81 16.36 4.41
N ILE A 151 10.85 16.60 5.28
CA ILE A 151 10.03 17.81 5.29
C ILE A 151 10.53 18.82 6.32
N ALA A 152 10.88 18.34 7.52
CA ALA A 152 11.36 19.18 8.59
C ALA A 152 12.38 18.42 9.45
N SER A 153 13.47 19.09 9.82
CA SER A 153 14.44 18.55 10.78
C SER A 153 13.90 18.55 12.20
N THR A 154 13.04 19.52 12.55
CA THR A 154 12.42 19.63 13.88
C THR A 154 11.06 20.31 13.76
N ILE A 155 10.06 19.80 14.48
CA ILE A 155 8.76 20.43 14.64
C ILE A 155 8.43 20.50 16.13
N SER A 156 8.25 21.72 16.63
CA SER A 156 7.94 21.93 18.05
C SER A 156 6.57 21.39 18.43
N GLN A 157 6.40 21.04 19.71
CA GLN A 157 5.10 20.65 20.24
C GLN A 157 4.03 21.71 19.91
N GLY A 158 2.88 21.25 19.39
CA GLY A 158 1.76 22.10 19.00
C GLY A 158 1.92 22.86 17.68
N ALA A 159 3.08 22.77 17.02
CA ALA A 159 3.29 23.36 15.71
C ALA A 159 2.71 22.47 14.60
N ASP A 160 2.27 23.09 13.50
CA ASP A 160 1.76 22.41 12.34
C ASP A 160 2.57 22.69 11.07
N LEU A 161 2.38 21.83 10.08
CA LEU A 161 3.01 21.97 8.77
C LEU A 161 2.11 21.40 7.68
N VAL A 162 2.18 22.01 6.50
CA VAL A 162 1.48 21.55 5.29
C VAL A 162 2.51 21.12 4.25
N CYS A 163 2.37 19.89 3.76
CA CYS A 163 3.16 19.33 2.68
C CYS A 163 2.26 19.04 1.46
N PRO A 164 2.53 19.65 0.28
CA PRO A 164 1.79 19.30 -0.93
C PRO A 164 2.26 17.96 -1.50
N ILE A 165 1.31 17.16 -1.96
CA ILE A 165 1.50 15.89 -2.66
C ILE A 165 0.85 16.03 -4.03
N SER A 166 1.62 15.87 -5.10
CA SER A 166 1.10 15.83 -6.47
C SER A 166 0.87 14.39 -6.90
N VAL A 167 -0.31 14.14 -7.46
CA VAL A 167 -0.72 12.86 -8.05
C VAL A 167 -1.04 13.10 -9.52
N HIS A 168 -0.63 12.18 -10.39
CA HIS A 168 -0.98 12.22 -11.81
C HIS A 168 -1.46 10.84 -12.26
N CYS A 169 -2.62 10.78 -12.91
CA CYS A 169 -3.23 9.53 -13.38
C CYS A 169 -3.39 9.56 -14.91
N PRO A 170 -2.59 8.80 -15.69
CA PRO A 170 -2.32 9.10 -17.10
C PRO A 170 -3.32 8.54 -18.14
N LYS A 171 -4.32 7.73 -17.78
CA LYS A 171 -5.30 7.32 -18.82
C LYS A 171 -6.59 6.68 -18.33
N PHE A 172 -6.47 5.77 -17.37
CA PHE A 172 -7.58 4.91 -17.01
C PHE A 172 -8.29 5.46 -15.79
N ALA A 173 -9.57 5.76 -15.99
CA ALA A 173 -10.48 6.02 -14.89
C ALA A 173 -10.55 4.81 -13.95
N GLY A 174 -11.03 5.03 -12.75
CA GLY A 174 -11.19 4.02 -11.71
C GLY A 174 -10.53 4.43 -10.41
N ASP A 175 -10.83 3.66 -9.37
CA ASP A 175 -10.40 4.02 -8.03
C ASP A 175 -8.89 3.77 -7.84
N ARG A 176 -8.27 4.66 -7.09
CA ARG A 176 -6.88 4.57 -6.62
C ARG A 176 -6.84 4.79 -5.13
N SER A 177 -5.97 4.08 -4.45
CA SER A 177 -5.72 4.28 -3.03
C SER A 177 -4.38 4.99 -2.86
N LEU A 178 -4.41 6.19 -2.29
CA LEU A 178 -3.19 6.89 -1.88
C LEU A 178 -2.96 6.66 -0.39
N ARG A 179 -1.85 6.00 -0.05
CA ARG A 179 -1.34 5.90 1.32
C ARG A 179 -0.27 6.98 1.52
N VAL A 180 -0.34 7.70 2.62
CA VAL A 180 0.66 8.68 3.02
C VAL A 180 1.10 8.33 4.44
N ASP A 181 2.41 8.20 4.64
CA ASP A 181 3.01 7.91 5.94
C ASP A 181 3.92 9.06 6.35
N ALA A 182 3.78 9.49 7.60
CA ALA A 182 4.65 10.43 8.28
C ALA A 182 5.57 9.67 9.24
N HIS A 183 6.84 9.60 8.90
CA HIS A 183 7.90 8.99 9.71
C HIS A 183 8.64 10.07 10.47
N TYR A 184 8.83 9.89 11.76
CA TYR A 184 9.55 10.85 12.58
C TYR A 184 10.19 10.17 13.78
N ASP A 185 11.18 10.84 14.33
CA ASP A 185 11.87 10.42 15.53
C ASP A 185 11.49 11.33 16.70
N MET A 186 11.49 10.76 17.90
CA MET A 186 11.14 11.48 19.12
C MET A 186 11.81 10.84 20.33
N LEU A 187 12.20 11.68 21.30
CA LEU A 187 12.64 11.21 22.60
C LEU A 187 11.44 10.80 23.45
N ALA A 188 11.39 9.53 23.87
CA ALA A 188 10.35 8.99 24.72
C ALA A 188 10.93 8.42 26.02
N HIS A 189 10.13 8.41 27.08
CA HIS A 189 10.51 7.74 28.33
C HIS A 189 10.48 6.22 28.17
N LEU A 190 11.39 5.54 28.86
CA LEU A 190 11.32 4.08 28.98
C LEU A 190 10.02 3.66 29.69
N PRO A 191 9.35 2.60 29.21
CA PRO A 191 8.01 2.22 29.68
C PRO A 191 7.97 1.69 31.12
N SER A 192 9.05 1.06 31.60
CA SER A 192 9.17 0.58 32.98
C SER A 192 10.64 0.40 33.41
N PRO A 193 10.95 0.51 34.72
CA PRO A 193 12.26 0.12 35.27
C PRO A 193 12.50 -1.38 35.09
N GLY A 194 13.73 -1.78 34.79
CA GLY A 194 14.17 -3.17 34.69
C GLY A 194 13.97 -3.84 33.32
N VAL A 195 13.51 -3.10 32.30
CA VAL A 195 13.25 -3.65 30.95
C VAL A 195 14.35 -3.27 29.96
N ASN A 196 14.67 -4.21 29.07
CA ASN A 196 15.48 -3.97 27.88
C ASN A 196 14.59 -3.49 26.73
N VAL A 197 14.90 -2.33 26.17
CA VAL A 197 14.16 -1.72 25.07
C VAL A 197 15.09 -1.55 23.87
N PHE A 198 14.58 -1.84 22.67
CA PHE A 198 15.28 -1.48 21.44
C PHE A 198 15.14 0.04 21.21
N SER A 199 16.26 0.74 21.22
CA SER A 199 16.36 2.16 20.87
C SER A 199 16.92 2.32 19.48
N TRP A 200 16.39 3.31 18.76
CA TRP A 200 17.02 3.80 17.55
C TRP A 200 18.24 4.66 17.91
N ARG A 201 19.25 4.69 17.05
CA ARG A 201 20.37 5.66 17.12
C ARG A 201 20.28 6.60 15.93
N SER A 202 20.83 7.80 16.08
CA SER A 202 20.88 8.81 15.01
C SER A 202 21.61 8.35 13.73
N ASN A 203 22.43 7.30 13.83
CA ASN A 203 23.11 6.68 12.69
C ASN A 203 22.29 5.57 12.00
N GLY A 204 21.02 5.38 12.37
CA GLY A 204 20.13 4.36 11.80
C GLY A 204 20.29 2.95 12.37
N SER A 205 21.19 2.73 13.34
CA SER A 205 21.35 1.44 13.99
C SER A 205 20.40 1.27 15.19
N ILE A 206 19.97 0.04 15.43
CA ILE A 206 19.18 -0.33 16.61
C ILE A 206 20.14 -0.79 17.70
N CYS A 207 19.95 -0.32 18.94
CA CYS A 207 20.68 -0.80 20.10
C CYS A 207 19.74 -1.19 21.24
N LEU A 208 20.19 -2.09 22.11
CA LEU A 208 19.48 -2.44 23.34
C LEU A 208 19.83 -1.42 24.43
N VAL A 209 18.82 -0.83 25.06
CA VAL A 209 18.95 0.10 26.19
C VAL A 209 18.27 -0.53 27.40
N TYR A 210 18.97 -0.55 28.53
CA TYR A 210 18.45 -1.06 29.80
C TYR A 210 17.91 0.08 30.66
N SER A 211 16.67 -0.07 31.12
CA SER A 211 16.07 0.81 32.12
C SER A 211 16.54 0.38 33.51
N GLY A 212 17.44 1.14 34.14
CA GLY A 212 17.96 0.81 35.48
C GLY A 212 16.92 0.98 36.60
N ASN A 213 17.06 0.22 37.69
CA ASN A 213 16.17 0.29 38.86
C ASN A 213 16.42 1.50 39.78
N ASN A 214 17.35 2.40 39.45
CA ASN A 214 17.81 3.44 40.37
C ASN A 214 16.88 4.66 40.33
N THR A 215 16.25 4.94 41.47
CA THR A 215 15.28 6.02 41.75
C THR A 215 15.84 7.46 41.65
N GLU A 216 17.07 7.66 41.16
CA GLU A 216 17.75 8.97 41.14
C GLU A 216 18.47 9.32 39.82
N ALA A 217 18.19 8.61 38.72
CA ALA A 217 18.66 9.03 37.40
C ALA A 217 17.56 9.82 36.65
N PRO A 218 17.90 10.93 35.95
CA PRO A 218 16.93 11.65 35.15
C PRO A 218 16.33 10.66 34.15
N SER A 219 15.00 10.57 34.16
CA SER A 219 14.17 9.76 33.27
C SER A 219 14.88 9.46 31.96
N SER A 220 15.47 8.25 31.81
CA SER A 220 16.32 7.96 30.67
C SER A 220 15.46 7.97 29.40
N LEU A 221 15.61 9.06 28.65
CA LEU A 221 14.95 9.24 27.38
C LEU A 221 15.65 8.37 26.35
N THR A 222 14.86 7.73 25.50
CA THR A 222 15.33 6.88 24.42
C THR A 222 14.78 7.42 23.10
N LEU A 223 15.58 7.33 22.03
CA LEU A 223 15.11 7.74 20.71
C LEU A 223 14.20 6.65 20.15
N THR A 224 12.99 7.04 19.80
CA THR A 224 11.96 6.16 19.24
C THR A 224 11.57 6.65 17.86
N ARG A 225 11.40 5.71 16.93
CA ARG A 225 10.83 5.98 15.62
C ARG A 225 9.35 5.70 15.66
N CYS A 226 8.58 6.65 15.14
CA CYS A 226 7.14 6.61 15.11
C CYS A 226 6.66 6.77 13.66
N VAL A 227 5.49 6.21 13.35
CA VAL A 227 4.87 6.33 12.04
C VAL A 227 3.39 6.64 12.22
N GLN A 228 2.92 7.66 11.50
CA GLN A 228 1.50 7.94 11.33
C GLN A 228 1.08 7.72 9.89
N SER A 229 0.03 6.92 9.68
CA SER A 229 -0.43 6.55 8.34
C SER A 229 -1.85 7.06 8.07
N LYS A 230 -2.05 7.65 6.89
CA LYS A 230 -3.38 7.96 6.35
C LYS A 230 -3.54 7.42 4.95
N ARG A 231 -4.76 6.96 4.66
CA ARG A 231 -5.15 6.45 3.35
C ARG A 231 -6.35 7.24 2.87
N VAL A 232 -6.37 7.56 1.58
CA VAL A 232 -7.49 8.20 0.92
C VAL A 232 -7.81 7.51 -0.39
N GLN A 233 -9.09 7.34 -0.66
CA GLN A 233 -9.57 6.80 -1.93
C GLN A 233 -9.75 7.96 -2.91
N LEU A 234 -9.21 7.79 -4.10
CA LEU A 234 -9.23 8.74 -5.19
C LEU A 234 -10.07 8.14 -6.32
N SER A 235 -11.24 8.73 -6.56
CA SER A 235 -12.03 8.38 -7.74
C SER A 235 -11.48 9.13 -8.94
N VAL A 236 -10.79 8.40 -9.82
CA VAL A 236 -10.22 8.97 -11.05
C VAL A 236 -11.25 8.88 -12.16
N ILE A 237 -11.61 10.00 -12.76
CA ILE A 237 -12.56 10.08 -13.87
C ILE A 237 -11.94 10.73 -15.11
N PRO A 238 -12.46 10.49 -16.31
CA PRO A 238 -12.03 11.22 -17.50
C PRO A 238 -12.31 12.73 -17.36
N PRO A 239 -11.50 13.60 -17.98
CA PRO A 239 -11.70 15.06 -17.94
C PRO A 239 -12.97 15.52 -18.68
N PHE A 240 -13.55 14.67 -19.53
CA PHE A 240 -14.82 14.90 -20.20
C PHE A 240 -15.58 13.58 -20.38
N GLU A 241 -16.90 13.67 -20.40
CA GLU A 241 -17.80 12.57 -20.66
C GLU A 241 -18.43 12.74 -22.05
N VAL A 242 -18.45 11.66 -22.84
CA VAL A 242 -19.15 11.61 -24.12
C VAL A 242 -20.30 10.64 -23.98
N ALA A 243 -21.52 11.15 -24.11
CA ALA A 243 -22.72 10.33 -24.18
C ALA A 243 -23.35 10.46 -25.57
N SER A 244 -24.00 9.39 -26.02
CA SER A 244 -24.76 9.41 -27.27
C SER A 244 -26.06 8.65 -27.13
N ARG A 245 -27.10 9.12 -27.82
CA ARG A 245 -28.38 8.43 -27.92
C ARG A 245 -28.92 8.53 -29.33
N ILE A 246 -29.65 7.48 -29.72
CA ILE A 246 -30.30 7.41 -31.02
C ILE A 246 -31.76 7.76 -30.82
N LEU A 247 -32.24 8.73 -31.60
CA LEU A 247 -33.61 9.20 -31.55
C LEU A 247 -34.31 8.94 -32.89
N SER A 248 -35.61 8.73 -32.84
CA SER A 248 -36.47 8.79 -34.02
C SER A 248 -36.61 10.23 -34.52
N LEU A 249 -37.18 10.43 -35.71
CA LEU A 249 -37.51 11.77 -36.19
C LEU A 249 -38.55 12.50 -35.32
N LYS A 250 -39.26 11.78 -34.44
CA LYS A 250 -40.14 12.36 -33.42
C LYS A 250 -39.40 12.73 -32.13
N HIS A 251 -38.08 12.64 -32.11
CA HIS A 251 -37.23 12.88 -30.94
C HIS A 251 -37.48 11.89 -29.78
N GLU A 252 -37.98 10.69 -30.10
CA GLU A 252 -38.17 9.60 -29.14
C GLU A 252 -36.95 8.68 -29.16
N ALA A 253 -36.47 8.25 -27.99
CA ALA A 253 -35.33 7.35 -27.89
C ALA A 253 -35.64 6.00 -28.55
N ILE A 254 -34.74 5.53 -29.41
CA ILE A 254 -34.82 4.23 -30.06
C ILE A 254 -33.57 3.42 -29.78
N THR A 255 -33.74 2.11 -29.60
CA THR A 255 -32.63 1.18 -29.33
C THR A 255 -32.12 0.50 -30.60
N THR A 256 -32.91 0.52 -31.68
CA THR A 256 -32.59 -0.18 -32.94
C THR A 256 -32.70 0.76 -34.13
N VAL A 257 -31.66 0.79 -34.96
CA VAL A 257 -31.67 1.48 -36.25
C VAL A 257 -32.10 0.49 -37.34
N VAL A 258 -33.05 0.89 -38.17
CA VAL A 258 -33.53 0.07 -39.30
C VAL A 258 -32.92 0.61 -40.59
N THR A 259 -32.31 -0.28 -41.38
CA THR A 259 -31.73 0.08 -42.68
C THR A 259 -32.75 0.79 -43.56
N GLY A 260 -32.32 1.90 -44.18
CA GLY A 260 -33.18 2.72 -45.04
C GLY A 260 -34.13 3.67 -44.30
N LYS A 261 -34.16 3.66 -42.96
CA LYS A 261 -34.94 4.63 -42.17
C LYS A 261 -34.04 5.72 -41.58
N PRO A 262 -34.43 7.01 -41.66
CA PRO A 262 -33.69 8.09 -41.04
C PRO A 262 -33.81 8.05 -39.51
N PHE A 263 -32.74 8.47 -38.83
CA PHE A 263 -32.66 8.62 -37.38
C PHE A 263 -31.84 9.86 -37.04
N ILE A 264 -31.90 10.29 -35.78
CA ILE A 264 -31.09 11.37 -35.22
C ILE A 264 -30.09 10.72 -34.26
N LEU A 265 -28.80 11.02 -34.45
CA LEU A 265 -27.78 10.73 -33.47
C LEU A 265 -27.54 11.99 -32.66
N GLU A 266 -27.91 11.97 -31.39
CA GLU A 266 -27.58 13.05 -30.47
C GLU A 266 -26.32 12.64 -29.71
N VAL A 267 -25.30 13.51 -29.75
CA VAL A 267 -24.04 13.34 -29.01
C VAL A 267 -23.91 14.52 -28.07
N SER A 268 -23.74 14.24 -26.78
CA SER A 268 -23.50 15.25 -25.75
C SER A 268 -22.10 15.09 -25.17
N LEU A 269 -21.37 16.20 -25.11
CA LEU A 269 -20.07 16.30 -24.47
C LEU A 269 -20.22 17.10 -23.18
N THR A 270 -19.86 16.51 -22.04
CA THR A 270 -19.86 17.18 -20.74
C THR A 270 -18.41 17.40 -20.30
N ASN A 271 -18.05 18.66 -20.01
CA ASN A 271 -16.75 18.98 -19.45
C ASN A 271 -16.76 18.70 -17.93
N CYS A 272 -15.91 17.78 -17.48
CA CYS A 272 -15.72 17.47 -16.06
C CYS A 272 -14.51 18.19 -15.47
N SER A 273 -13.71 18.85 -16.31
CA SER A 273 -12.53 19.61 -15.96
C SER A 273 -12.86 21.03 -15.52
N PRO A 274 -12.14 21.58 -14.51
CA PRO A 274 -12.23 23.01 -14.19
C PRO A 274 -11.65 23.90 -15.30
N TRP A 275 -10.90 23.32 -16.24
CA TRP A 275 -10.29 24.03 -17.34
C TRP A 275 -11.21 24.05 -18.57
N PRO A 276 -11.21 25.16 -19.35
CA PRO A 276 -11.96 25.21 -20.60
C PRO A 276 -11.39 24.22 -21.61
N ILE A 277 -12.28 23.42 -22.21
CA ILE A 277 -11.91 22.48 -23.29
C ILE A 277 -12.09 23.17 -24.63
N ASN A 278 -11.05 23.10 -25.48
CA ASN A 278 -11.15 23.48 -26.88
C ASN A 278 -11.23 22.22 -27.74
N VAL A 279 -12.29 22.11 -28.55
CA VAL A 279 -12.50 20.97 -29.46
C VAL A 279 -12.02 21.38 -30.84
N GLU A 280 -10.82 20.94 -31.22
CA GLU A 280 -10.27 21.25 -32.54
C GLU A 280 -10.90 20.42 -33.65
N ASN A 281 -11.05 19.11 -33.42
CA ASN A 281 -11.60 18.17 -34.39
C ASN A 281 -12.46 17.12 -33.67
N SER A 282 -13.61 16.80 -34.25
CA SER A 282 -14.47 15.70 -33.81
C SER A 282 -14.79 14.80 -35.00
N HIS A 283 -14.68 13.49 -34.81
CA HIS A 283 -15.08 12.50 -35.80
C HIS A 283 -16.01 11.48 -35.13
N PHE A 284 -17.00 11.01 -35.89
CA PHE A 284 -17.90 9.95 -35.44
C PHE A 284 -17.78 8.80 -36.43
N ASN A 285 -17.33 7.64 -35.95
CA ASN A 285 -17.14 6.45 -36.75
C ASN A 285 -18.24 5.43 -36.42
N PHE A 286 -19.08 5.10 -37.41
CA PHE A 286 -19.98 3.96 -37.30
C PHE A 286 -19.19 2.67 -37.53
N VAL A 287 -19.00 1.88 -36.48
CA VAL A 287 -18.40 0.55 -36.58
C VAL A 287 -19.53 -0.48 -36.61
N CYS A 288 -19.74 -1.14 -37.74
CA CYS A 288 -20.57 -2.34 -37.80
C CYS A 288 -19.81 -3.49 -37.12
N LEU A 289 -20.32 -3.95 -35.98
CA LEU A 289 -19.93 -5.24 -35.41
C LEU A 289 -20.71 -6.30 -36.19
N TYR A 290 -20.00 -7.02 -37.07
CA TYR A 290 -20.51 -8.20 -37.77
C TYR A 290 -20.37 -9.44 -36.89
#